data_AF-A0A971H5S9-F1
#
_entry.id   AF-A0A971H5S9-F1
#
_cell.length_a   1.000
_cell.length_b   1.000
_cell.length_c   1.000
_cell.angle_alpha   90.00
_cell.angle_beta   90.00
_cell.angle_gamma   90.00
#
_symmetry.space_group_name_H-M   'P 1'
#
loop_
_entity.id
_entity.type
_entity.pdbx_description
1 polymer ?
#
loop_
_entity_poly.entity_id
_entity_poly.type
_entity_poly.pdbx_seq_one_letter_code
_entity_poly.pdbx_strand_id
1 'polypeptide(L)'
;MNTYVYRSEAGRMLIEQAYRAHLASPLAEKTNQRFIETSFGKTFVIEQSTRDKPPLLLLHGSASNSASWLGVIPLFSEYFSVYCIDIPGETGLSSPNRFPLNSSAPHEWLAEVVDALNVQKTCMLSQ
;
A
#
# COMPACT_ATOMS: atom_id res chain seq x y z
N MET A 1 15.60 -4.12 -19.43
CA MET A 1 15.04 -4.25 -18.07
C MET A 1 13.59 -4.66 -18.22
N ASN A 2 13.14 -5.67 -17.50
CA ASN A 2 11.76 -6.15 -17.64
C ASN A 2 10.82 -5.15 -16.95
N THR A 3 10.06 -4.39 -17.73
CA THR A 3 9.09 -3.40 -17.23
C THR A 3 7.79 -4.04 -16.76
N TYR A 4 7.61 -5.34 -17.01
CA TYR A 4 6.40 -6.08 -16.66
C TYR A 4 6.46 -6.60 -15.22
N VAL A 5 5.48 -6.19 -14.40
CA VAL A 5 5.26 -6.70 -13.04
C VAL A 5 4.81 -8.17 -13.06
N TYR A 6 4.00 -8.53 -14.05
CA TYR A 6 3.40 -9.86 -14.20
C TYR A 6 3.93 -10.56 -15.45
N ARG A 7 4.04 -11.90 -15.39
CA ARG A 7 4.49 -12.71 -16.52
C ARG A 7 3.44 -12.83 -17.63
N SER A 8 2.16 -12.72 -17.29
CA SER A 8 1.04 -12.77 -18.23
C SER A 8 -0.17 -12.06 -17.64
N GLU A 9 -1.10 -11.67 -18.50
CA GLU A 9 -2.37 -11.07 -18.07
C GLU A 9 -3.20 -12.03 -17.21
N ALA A 10 -3.21 -13.32 -17.56
CA ALA A 10 -3.86 -14.35 -16.75
C ALA A 10 -3.24 -14.43 -15.34
N GLY A 11 -1.91 -14.35 -15.22
CA GLY A 11 -1.22 -14.32 -13.93
C GLY A 11 -1.56 -13.06 -13.13
N ARG A 12 -1.63 -11.91 -13.79
CA ARG A 12 -2.08 -10.64 -13.18
C ARG A 12 -3.48 -10.79 -12.58
N MET A 13 -4.43 -11.32 -13.35
CA MET A 13 -5.80 -11.52 -12.90
C MET A 13 -5.90 -12.49 -11.73
N LEU A 14 -5.14 -13.59 -11.73
CA LEU A 14 -5.11 -14.55 -10.61
C LEU A 14 -4.61 -13.91 -9.32
N ILE A 15 -3.53 -13.13 -9.38
CA ILE A 15 -2.96 -12.44 -8.21
C ILE A 15 -3.92 -11.35 -7.72
N GLU A 16 -4.48 -10.54 -8.63
CA GLU A 16 -5.46 -9.51 -8.26
C GLU A 16 -6.70 -10.13 -7.61
N GLN A 17 -7.22 -11.24 -8.15
CA GLN A 17 -8.37 -11.95 -7.59
C GLN A 17 -8.07 -12.47 -6.18
N ALA A 18 -6.90 -13.09 -5.98
CA ALA A 18 -6.47 -13.56 -4.66
C ALA A 18 -6.34 -12.39 -3.68
N TYR A 19 -5.75 -11.27 -4.10
CA TYR A 19 -5.62 -10.09 -3.27
C TYR A 19 -7.00 -9.52 -2.87
N ARG A 20 -7.92 -9.38 -3.83
CA ARG A 20 -9.29 -8.93 -3.55
C ARG A 20 -10.04 -9.87 -2.60
N ALA A 21 -9.79 -11.19 -2.67
CA ALA A 21 -10.35 -12.13 -1.72
C ALA A 21 -9.83 -11.89 -0.28
N HIS A 22 -8.54 -11.56 -0.11
CA HIS A 22 -8.01 -11.14 1.19
C HIS A 22 -8.62 -9.82 1.68
N LEU A 23 -8.81 -8.85 0.79
CA LEU A 23 -9.45 -7.56 1.10
C LEU A 23 -10.94 -7.68 1.46
N ALA A 24 -11.60 -8.76 1.04
CA ALA A 24 -12.98 -9.08 1.40
C ALA A 24 -13.09 -10.03 2.61
N SER A 25 -11.96 -10.46 3.18
CA SER A 25 -11.95 -11.37 4.32
C SER A 25 -12.26 -10.66 5.65
N PRO A 26 -12.64 -11.39 6.71
CA PRO A 26 -12.85 -10.82 8.04
C PRO A 26 -11.64 -10.06 8.60
N LEU A 27 -10.42 -10.36 8.14
CA LEU A 27 -9.22 -9.64 8.56
C LEU A 27 -9.23 -8.17 8.11
N ALA A 28 -9.91 -7.86 7.02
CA ALA A 28 -10.02 -6.50 6.47
C ALA A 28 -11.32 -5.79 6.84
N GLU A 29 -12.23 -6.44 7.57
CA GLU A 29 -13.60 -5.95 7.83
C GLU A 29 -13.62 -4.57 8.50
N LYS A 30 -12.68 -4.30 9.41
CA LYS A 30 -12.57 -3.04 10.16
C LYS A 30 -11.70 -1.98 9.46
N THR A 31 -11.27 -2.24 8.23
CA THR A 31 -10.40 -1.34 7.47
C THR A 31 -11.19 -0.60 6.40
N ASN A 32 -10.79 0.63 6.15
CA ASN A 32 -11.20 1.36 4.95
C ASN A 32 -10.21 1.08 3.82
N GLN A 33 -10.71 1.06 2.58
CA GLN A 33 -9.91 0.85 1.39
C GLN A 33 -10.17 2.00 0.43
N ARG A 34 -9.11 2.68 -0.01
CA ARG A 34 -9.25 3.79 -0.94
C ARG A 34 -8.05 3.94 -1.86
N PHE A 35 -8.27 4.67 -2.95
CA PHE A 35 -7.20 5.18 -3.79
C PHE A 35 -6.92 6.62 -3.42
N ILE A 36 -5.63 6.98 -3.42
CA ILE A 36 -5.16 8.35 -3.41
C ILE A 36 -4.43 8.63 -4.73
N GLU A 37 -4.51 9.87 -5.21
CA GLU A 37 -3.83 10.30 -6.43
C GLU A 37 -2.42 10.77 -6.08
N THR A 38 -1.45 10.37 -6.91
CA THR A 38 -0.06 10.86 -6.89
C THR A 38 0.38 11.14 -8.33
N SER A 39 1.46 11.87 -8.54
CA SER A 39 2.10 12.07 -9.83
C SER A 39 2.59 10.75 -10.46
N PHE A 40 2.74 9.69 -9.66
CA PHE A 40 3.09 8.33 -10.09
C PHE A 40 1.87 7.44 -10.39
N GLY A 41 0.67 8.03 -10.34
CA GLY A 41 -0.62 7.39 -10.57
C GLY A 41 -1.35 7.07 -9.26
N LYS A 42 -2.41 6.28 -9.38
CA LYS A 42 -3.22 5.86 -8.23
C LYS A 42 -2.40 5.00 -7.29
N THR A 43 -2.45 5.32 -6.00
CA THR A 43 -1.88 4.52 -4.92
C THR A 43 -3.01 3.93 -4.08
N PHE A 44 -3.02 2.61 -3.90
CA PHE A 44 -4.01 1.93 -3.09
C PHE A 44 -3.59 1.91 -1.62
N VAL A 45 -4.55 2.19 -0.74
CA VAL A 45 -4.34 2.30 0.70
C VAL A 45 -5.40 1.49 1.43
N ILE A 46 -4.95 0.66 2.38
CA ILE A 46 -5.78 0.07 3.43
C ILE A 46 -5.52 0.85 4.71
N GLU A 47 -6.55 1.38 5.35
CA GLU A 47 -6.37 2.17 6.56
C GLU A 47 -7.33 1.75 7.68
N GLN A 48 -6.79 1.71 8.90
CA GLN A 48 -7.56 1.67 10.13
C GLN A 48 -7.01 2.78 11.02
N SER A 49 -7.58 3.98 10.86
CA SER A 49 -7.03 5.22 11.42
C SER A 49 -8.06 6.01 12.22
N THR A 50 -7.62 6.62 13.31
CA THR A 50 -8.39 7.55 14.14
C THR A 50 -7.57 8.81 14.41
N ARG A 51 -8.20 9.99 14.47
CA ARG A 51 -7.47 11.27 14.56
C ARG A 51 -6.64 11.45 15.84
N ASP A 52 -6.86 10.62 16.86
CA ASP A 52 -6.24 10.67 18.18
C ASP A 52 -4.98 9.81 18.33
N LYS A 53 -4.62 9.01 17.32
CA LYS A 53 -3.45 8.11 17.37
C LYS A 53 -2.32 8.56 16.43
N PRO A 54 -1.04 8.38 16.82
CA PRO A 54 0.08 8.67 15.94
C PRO A 54 0.01 7.82 14.67
N PRO A 55 0.30 8.38 13.49
CA PRO A 55 0.21 7.65 12.23
C PRO A 55 1.40 6.71 12.03
N LEU A 56 1.12 5.51 11.53
CA LEU A 56 2.09 4.47 11.17
C LEU A 56 1.87 4.06 9.71
N LEU A 57 2.87 4.30 8.87
CA LEU A 57 2.89 3.85 7.48
C LEU A 57 3.56 2.48 7.39
N LEU A 58 2.89 1.54 6.73
CA LEU A 58 3.36 0.18 6.49
C LEU A 58 3.60 -0.02 4.99
N LEU A 59 4.85 -0.35 4.64
CA LEU A 59 5.27 -0.66 3.28
C LEU A 59 5.55 -2.16 3.16
N HIS A 60 4.94 -2.82 2.18
CA HIS A 60 5.17 -4.23 1.93
C HIS A 60 6.53 -4.46 1.24
N GLY A 61 7.04 -5.70 1.32
CA GLY A 61 8.28 -6.09 0.63
C GLY A 61 8.08 -6.28 -0.88
N SER A 62 9.19 -6.56 -1.58
CA SER A 62 9.20 -6.80 -3.03
C SER A 62 8.27 -7.96 -3.43
N ALA A 63 7.64 -7.85 -4.61
CA ALA A 63 6.75 -8.86 -5.18
C ALA A 63 5.57 -9.24 -4.27
N SER A 64 5.08 -8.27 -3.49
CA SER A 64 3.96 -8.40 -2.55
C SER A 64 2.95 -7.26 -2.70
N ASN A 65 2.06 -7.11 -1.72
CA ASN A 65 1.11 -6.02 -1.57
C ASN A 65 0.69 -5.88 -0.08
N SER A 66 -0.18 -4.93 0.22
CA SER A 66 -0.60 -4.61 1.59
C SER A 66 -1.35 -5.74 2.31
N ALA A 67 -1.75 -6.83 1.62
CA ALA A 67 -2.32 -7.99 2.29
C ALA A 67 -1.37 -8.61 3.34
N SER A 68 -0.05 -8.44 3.16
CA SER A 68 0.95 -8.98 4.09
C SER A 68 0.85 -8.41 5.51
N TRP A 69 0.13 -7.30 5.68
CA TRP A 69 -0.08 -6.63 6.96
C TRP A 69 -1.44 -6.93 7.61
N LEU A 70 -2.42 -7.50 6.88
CA LEU A 70 -3.81 -7.66 7.37
C LEU A 70 -3.89 -8.35 8.73
N GLY A 71 -3.05 -9.36 8.97
CA GLY A 71 -3.03 -10.10 10.23
C GLY A 71 -2.55 -9.30 11.45
N VAL A 72 -1.78 -8.22 11.23
CA VAL A 72 -1.22 -7.40 12.33
C VAL A 72 -1.85 -6.01 12.45
N ILE A 73 -2.66 -5.56 11.47
CA ILE A 73 -3.40 -4.30 11.55
C ILE A 73 -4.17 -4.19 12.87
N PRO A 74 -4.92 -5.20 13.35
CA PRO A 74 -5.66 -5.09 14.61
C PRO A 74 -4.75 -4.74 15.80
N LEU A 75 -3.58 -5.37 15.88
CA LEU A 75 -2.61 -5.15 16.97
C LEU A 75 -2.00 -3.75 16.93
N PHE A 76 -1.58 -3.29 15.74
CA PHE A 76 -1.02 -1.94 15.61
C PHE A 76 -2.07 -0.86 15.77
N SER A 77 -3.32 -1.12 15.34
CA SER A 77 -4.42 -0.16 15.43
C SER A 77 -4.81 0.20 16.87
N GLU A 78 -4.39 -0.60 17.87
CA GLU A 78 -4.56 -0.25 19.28
C GLU A 78 -3.76 1.02 19.65
N TYR A 79 -2.59 1.21 19.04
CA TYR A 79 -1.64 2.27 19.38
C TYR A 79 -1.47 3.33 18.28
N PHE A 80 -1.74 2.98 17.03
CA PHE A 80 -1.45 3.81 15.86
C PHE A 80 -2.67 3.99 14.95
N SER A 81 -2.64 5.07 14.17
CA SER A 81 -3.41 5.20 12.94
C SER A 81 -2.68 4.51 11.81
N VAL A 82 -3.15 3.33 11.42
CA VAL A 82 -2.40 2.44 10.51
C VAL A 82 -2.80 2.70 9.06
N TYR A 83 -1.79 2.89 8.20
CA TYR A 83 -1.93 3.02 6.76
C TYR A 83 -1.02 2.02 6.07
N CYS A 84 -1.59 1.01 5.41
CA CYS A 84 -0.85 0.08 4.57
C CYS A 84 -0.91 0.57 3.11
N ILE A 85 0.24 0.76 2.51
CA ILE A 85 0.37 1.39 1.19
C ILE A 85 0.90 0.37 0.19
N ASP A 86 0.19 0.20 -0.93
CA ASP A 86 0.70 -0.55 -2.07
C ASP A 86 1.72 0.28 -2.84
N ILE A 87 2.94 -0.23 -2.98
CA ILE A 87 4.02 0.43 -3.70
C ILE A 87 3.74 0.34 -5.21
N PRO A 88 3.81 1.46 -5.97
CA PRO A 88 3.70 1.44 -7.43
C PRO A 88 4.69 0.47 -8.10
N GLY A 89 4.20 -0.26 -9.10
CA GLY A 89 5.01 -1.23 -9.83
C GLY A 89 5.21 -2.58 -9.13
N GLU A 90 4.48 -2.84 -8.05
CA GLU A 90 4.45 -4.15 -7.37
C GLU A 90 3.12 -4.88 -7.58
N THR A 91 2.96 -6.06 -6.97
CA THR A 91 1.82 -6.95 -7.18
C THR A 91 0.55 -6.53 -6.40
N GLY A 92 0.33 -5.23 -6.27
CA GLY A 92 -0.81 -4.62 -5.58
C GLY A 92 -1.85 -4.04 -6.53
N LEU A 93 -2.71 -3.17 -5.98
CA LEU A 93 -3.73 -2.42 -6.71
C LEU A 93 -3.29 -1.01 -7.12
N SER A 94 -2.13 -0.54 -6.64
CA SER A 94 -1.49 0.68 -7.11
C SER A 94 -1.12 0.63 -8.60
N SER A 95 -0.81 1.80 -9.15
CA SER A 95 -0.27 1.98 -10.50
C SER A 95 0.80 0.93 -10.82
N PRO A 96 0.74 0.25 -11.99
CA PRO A 96 1.66 -0.84 -12.33
C PRO A 96 3.05 -0.34 -12.75
N ASN A 97 3.27 0.97 -12.77
CA ASN A 97 4.51 1.57 -13.24
C ASN A 97 5.58 1.49 -12.15
N ARG A 98 6.70 0.81 -12.46
CA ARG A 98 7.88 0.80 -11.58
C ARG A 98 8.56 2.16 -11.60
N PHE A 99 9.10 2.56 -10.46
CA PHE A 99 9.96 3.74 -10.38
C PHE A 99 11.20 3.58 -11.27
N PRO A 100 11.68 4.67 -11.91
CA PRO A 100 12.97 4.66 -12.57
C PRO A 100 14.09 4.31 -11.58
N LEU A 101 15.01 3.44 -11.99
CA LEU A 101 16.19 3.12 -11.18
C LEU A 101 17.06 4.38 -10.98
N ASN A 102 17.71 4.47 -9.83
CA ASN A 102 18.61 5.58 -9.48
C ASN A 102 17.95 6.96 -9.58
N SER A 103 16.66 7.07 -9.24
CA SER A 103 15.91 8.33 -9.20
C SER A 103 15.40 8.65 -7.80
N SER A 104 15.01 9.91 -7.60
CA SER A 104 14.30 10.38 -6.40
C SER A 104 12.82 9.98 -6.37
N ALA A 105 12.32 9.31 -7.42
CA ALA A 105 10.90 8.99 -7.57
C ALA A 105 10.26 8.25 -6.37
N PRO A 106 10.90 7.25 -5.75
CA PRO A 106 10.32 6.60 -4.56
C PRO A 106 10.16 7.57 -3.38
N HIS A 107 11.09 8.52 -3.21
CA HIS A 107 11.02 9.53 -2.16
C HIS A 107 9.92 10.56 -2.44
N GLU A 108 9.85 11.05 -3.67
CA GLU A 108 8.81 11.99 -4.13
C GLU A 108 7.41 11.37 -3.98
N TRP A 109 7.24 10.12 -4.42
CA TRP A 109 6.01 9.38 -4.24
C TRP A 109 5.61 9.26 -2.77
N LEU A 110 6.56 8.88 -1.90
CA LEU A 110 6.25 8.71 -0.48
C LEU A 110 5.89 10.04 0.19
N ALA A 111 6.50 11.15 -0.23
CA ALA A 111 6.12 12.49 0.23
C ALA A 111 4.68 12.83 -0.19
N GLU A 112 4.32 12.59 -1.45
CA GLU A 112 2.95 12.81 -1.93
C GLU A 112 1.92 11.92 -1.23
N VAL A 113 2.29 10.68 -0.89
CA VAL A 113 1.42 9.79 -0.08
C VAL A 113 1.17 10.40 1.30
N VAL A 114 2.23 10.85 1.99
CA VAL A 114 2.11 11.47 3.33
C VAL A 114 1.24 12.72 3.29
N ASP A 115 1.41 13.57 2.27
CA ASP A 115 0.61 14.77 2.05
C ASP A 115 -0.86 14.42 1.76
N ALA A 116 -1.13 13.45 0.88
CA ALA A 116 -2.49 13.01 0.54
C ALA A 116 -3.22 12.34 1.72
N LEU A 117 -2.47 11.77 2.67
CA LEU A 117 -3.00 11.25 3.93
C LEU A 117 -3.23 12.34 4.98
N ASN A 118 -2.82 13.59 4.71
CA ASN A 118 -2.84 14.73 5.65
C ASN A 118 -2.06 14.45 6.95
N VAL A 119 -0.89 13.81 6.81
CA VAL A 119 -0.03 13.43 7.93
C VAL A 119 1.19 14.35 7.98
N GLN A 120 1.47 14.99 9.12
CA GLN A 120 2.64 15.86 9.25
C GLN A 120 3.94 15.12 9.62
N LYS A 121 3.82 14.07 10.44
CA LYS A 121 4.94 13.23 10.91
C LYS A 121 4.43 11.82 11.14
N THR A 122 5.22 10.82 10.78
CA THR A 122 4.84 9.42 10.90
C THR A 122 6.04 8.53 11.21
N CYS A 123 5.78 7.41 11.88
CA CYS A 123 6.70 6.29 11.90
C CYS A 123 6.45 5.40 10.68
N MET A 124 7.50 4.76 10.18
CA MET A 124 7.38 3.84 9.05
C MET A 124 7.97 2.47 9.40
N LEU A 125 7.29 1.41 8.94
CA LEU A 125 7.78 0.03 9.03
C LEU A 125 7.69 -0.61 7.64
N SER A 126 8.76 -1.29 7.23
CA SER A 126 8.85 -1.99 5.95
C SER A 126 9.34 -3.44 6.11
N GLN A 127 8.95 -4.31 5.19
CA GLN A 127 9.41 -5.70 5.08
C GLN A 127 10.59 -5.87 4.12
#